data_AF-A0AAE0LEZ8-F1
#
_entry.id   AF-A0AAE0LEZ8-F1
#
_cell.length_a   1.000
_cell.length_b   1.000
_cell.length_c   1.000
_cell.angle_alpha   90.00
_cell.angle_beta   90.00
_cell.angle_gamma   90.00
#
_symmetry.space_group_name_H-M   'P 1'
#
loop_
_entity.id
_entity.type
_entity.pdbx_description
1 polymer ?
#
loop_
_entity_poly.entity_id
_entity_poly.type
_entity_poly.pdbx_seq_one_letter_code
_entity_poly.pdbx_strand_id
1 'polypeptide(L)'
;MPSFRKNASKQKTIDLMQQHFEEMDPETLEEDEKTIIISLHKVLTEHLCMFPLPEDRTDLKIKVDGDGAPVMPRVHHTCVAIKVIRYFEDMGISEEEWEGLNSPFTSHTLLLFDGKEDYEDIKEHTKRLRQELADIRRDGLQVDGRQYTVSVIAGGDLKWLNAVCALSTCSHTFPCPWCLVCQGELHLTGADLKYTRRTLALMSEHAHLPHDGMEYPWECECCEFTYDSPQALIDEEAPTTNAARLKFQLEHFGVGWHKENLWGLIPEDMVADLLHHDLREIHFILERTCKRFLITAALAEAYCEFLRQYVGCFVKVKKEGKKAGAKKTKQPNIIGRECEATLKVCEPLMVLIHGVDTENYHLAMKVWSAFKALRTEMFARLGKGHTMHTRAQKAYRIRRKAGEYISAKLTLGSVSEDGTQYSHIAYWHFPEMVMKHGDLVDLSTQALEHLHWLRKKDYRDLSNK
;
A
#
# COMPACT_ATOMS: atom_id res chain seq x y z
N MET A 1 27.15 16.16 28.35
CA MET A 1 27.35 14.82 27.73
C MET A 1 26.04 14.01 27.53
N PRO A 2 25.07 14.45 26.70
CA PRO A 2 24.01 13.55 26.16
C PRO A 2 24.16 13.22 24.66
N SER A 3 25.05 13.90 23.92
CA SER A 3 25.21 13.75 22.46
C SER A 3 25.98 12.50 22.04
N PHE A 4 26.97 12.06 22.83
CA PHE A 4 27.82 10.91 22.47
C PHE A 4 27.09 9.56 22.46
N ARG A 5 26.09 9.35 23.33
CA ARG A 5 25.32 8.08 23.36
C ARG A 5 24.33 7.93 22.20
N LYS A 6 23.88 9.02 21.57
CA LYS A 6 23.00 8.96 20.39
C LYS A 6 23.75 8.53 19.13
N ASN A 7 25.02 8.90 19.00
CA ASN A 7 25.83 8.58 17.83
C ASN A 7 26.35 7.14 17.85
N ALA A 8 26.68 6.59 19.03
CA ALA A 8 27.14 5.21 19.15
C ALA A 8 26.07 4.17 18.77
N SER A 9 24.78 4.43 19.02
CA SER A 9 23.72 3.50 18.61
C SER A 9 23.41 3.59 17.11
N LYS A 10 23.58 4.77 16.51
CA LYS A 10 23.40 4.97 15.06
C LYS A 10 24.54 4.32 14.28
N GLN A 11 25.80 4.51 14.71
CA GLN A 11 26.95 3.86 14.10
C GLN A 11 26.86 2.34 14.20
N LYS A 12 26.60 1.79 15.40
CA LYS A 12 26.38 0.35 15.57
C LYS A 12 25.25 -0.21 14.68
N THR A 13 24.23 0.60 14.40
CA THR A 13 23.16 0.20 13.46
C THR A 13 23.69 0.13 12.04
N ILE A 14 24.42 1.16 11.58
CA ILE A 14 25.03 1.20 10.24
C ILE A 14 26.00 0.01 10.08
N ASP A 15 26.83 -0.25 11.09
CA ASP A 15 27.76 -1.38 11.09
C ASP A 15 27.02 -2.73 11.00
N LEU A 16 25.89 -2.88 11.73
CA LEU A 16 25.02 -4.06 11.64
C LEU A 16 24.31 -4.18 10.29
N MET A 17 23.99 -3.05 9.64
CA MET A 17 23.47 -3.04 8.27
C MET A 17 24.55 -3.58 7.34
N GLN A 18 25.71 -2.91 7.29
CA GLN A 18 26.83 -3.30 6.44
C GLN A 18 27.19 -4.78 6.62
N GLN A 19 27.30 -5.26 7.86
CA GLN A 19 27.57 -6.67 8.16
C GLN A 19 26.49 -7.61 7.60
N HIS A 20 25.20 -7.29 7.79
CA HIS A 20 24.12 -8.11 7.23
C HIS A 20 24.19 -8.16 5.69
N PHE A 21 24.62 -7.09 5.04
CA PHE A 21 24.71 -7.02 3.57
C PHE A 21 25.97 -7.65 3.00
N GLU A 22 27.11 -7.52 3.67
CA GLU A 22 28.32 -8.30 3.37
C GLU A 22 28.03 -9.81 3.43
N GLU A 23 27.16 -10.23 4.35
CA GLU A 23 26.69 -11.62 4.45
C GLU A 23 25.67 -12.01 3.36
N MET A 24 24.98 -11.05 2.71
CA MET A 24 23.93 -11.32 1.71
C MET A 24 24.45 -11.37 0.25
N ASP A 25 25.31 -10.44 -0.17
CA ASP A 25 25.94 -10.46 -1.51
C ASP A 25 27.19 -9.56 -1.54
N PRO A 26 28.41 -10.12 -1.35
CA PRO A 26 29.63 -9.33 -1.20
C PRO A 26 30.11 -8.63 -2.49
N GLU A 27 29.51 -8.92 -3.66
CA GLU A 27 29.94 -8.38 -4.96
C GLU A 27 29.11 -7.19 -5.47
N THR A 28 28.06 -6.74 -4.76
CA THR A 28 27.08 -5.75 -5.26
C THR A 28 26.99 -4.44 -4.48
N LEU A 29 27.87 -4.20 -3.50
CA LEU A 29 27.89 -2.93 -2.75
C LEU A 29 28.59 -1.82 -3.56
N GLU A 30 27.81 -0.95 -4.20
CA GLU A 30 28.28 0.42 -4.45
C GLU A 30 28.24 1.17 -3.11
N GLU A 31 29.40 1.62 -2.62
CA GLU A 31 29.56 2.34 -1.36
C GLU A 31 28.91 3.73 -1.41
N ASP A 32 27.59 3.80 -1.21
CA ASP A 32 27.00 4.92 -0.49
C ASP A 32 26.53 4.38 0.86
N GLU A 33 27.05 4.93 1.96
CA GLU A 33 26.95 4.39 3.34
C GLU A 33 25.50 4.11 3.82
N LYS A 34 24.49 4.49 3.04
CA LYS A 34 23.06 4.46 3.37
C LYS A 34 22.17 3.71 2.38
N THR A 35 22.70 3.20 1.26
CA THR A 35 21.89 2.61 0.17
C THR A 35 22.51 1.30 -0.29
N ILE A 36 21.72 0.24 -0.40
CA ILE A 36 22.12 -1.02 -1.01
C ILE A 36 21.21 -1.29 -2.20
N ILE A 37 21.80 -1.43 -3.39
CA ILE A 37 21.08 -1.67 -4.64
C ILE A 37 21.59 -2.96 -5.26
N ILE A 38 20.71 -3.95 -5.41
CA ILE A 38 20.99 -5.16 -6.18
C ILE A 38 20.48 -4.92 -7.60
N SER A 39 21.29 -5.26 -8.60
CA SER A 39 20.89 -5.13 -10.01
C SER A 39 19.61 -5.91 -10.28
N LEU A 40 18.61 -5.22 -10.81
CA LEU A 40 17.35 -5.78 -11.26
C LEU A 40 17.58 -6.85 -12.32
N HIS A 41 18.49 -6.58 -13.27
CA HIS A 41 18.84 -7.53 -14.32
C HIS A 41 19.40 -8.84 -13.72
N LYS A 42 20.36 -8.75 -12.78
CA LYS A 42 20.94 -9.92 -12.10
C LYS A 42 19.85 -10.75 -11.41
N VAL A 43 19.01 -10.10 -10.61
CA VAL A 43 17.92 -10.76 -9.86
C VAL A 43 16.92 -11.45 -10.78
N LEU A 44 16.51 -10.79 -11.87
CA LEU A 44 15.57 -11.40 -12.82
C LEU A 44 16.18 -12.56 -13.59
N THR A 45 17.44 -12.45 -14.01
CA THR A 45 18.17 -13.54 -14.68
C THR A 45 18.27 -14.76 -13.76
N GLU A 46 18.76 -14.59 -12.53
CA GLU A 46 18.87 -15.68 -11.56
C GLU A 46 17.50 -16.31 -11.24
N HIS A 47 16.47 -15.47 -11.07
CA HIS A 47 15.11 -15.95 -10.85
C HIS A 47 14.60 -16.80 -12.01
N LEU A 48 14.83 -16.37 -13.25
CA LEU A 48 14.38 -17.09 -14.44
C LEU A 48 15.18 -18.37 -14.70
N CYS A 49 16.46 -18.41 -14.32
CA CYS A 49 17.25 -19.65 -14.35
C CYS A 49 16.75 -20.68 -13.32
N MET A 50 16.40 -20.24 -12.11
CA MET A 50 15.85 -21.13 -11.07
C MET A 50 14.42 -21.56 -11.36
N PHE A 51 13.62 -20.65 -11.91
CA PHE A 51 12.20 -20.84 -12.15
C PHE A 51 11.87 -20.42 -13.60
N PRO A 52 12.20 -21.24 -14.61
CA PRO A 52 11.92 -20.89 -15.99
C PRO A 52 10.42 -20.72 -16.24
N LEU A 53 10.06 -19.82 -17.18
CA LEU A 53 8.71 -19.74 -17.73
C LEU A 53 8.55 -20.80 -18.83
N PRO A 54 7.30 -21.25 -19.14
CA PRO A 54 7.04 -22.13 -20.28
C PRO A 54 7.73 -21.67 -21.58
N GLU A 55 8.14 -22.61 -22.44
CA GLU A 55 8.98 -22.34 -23.63
C GLU A 55 8.34 -21.39 -24.66
N ASP A 56 7.02 -21.32 -24.72
CA ASP A 56 6.25 -20.45 -25.61
C ASP A 56 6.00 -19.04 -25.04
N ARG A 57 6.25 -18.85 -23.74
CA ARG A 57 5.96 -17.61 -23.01
C ARG A 57 7.09 -16.56 -22.92
N THR A 58 6.97 -15.48 -23.67
CA THR A 58 7.94 -14.35 -23.66
C THR A 58 7.41 -13.07 -22.98
N ASP A 59 6.20 -13.08 -22.43
CA ASP A 59 5.68 -12.00 -21.57
C ASP A 59 6.11 -12.22 -20.12
N LEU A 60 7.00 -11.36 -19.62
CA LEU A 60 7.40 -11.31 -18.22
C LEU A 60 6.62 -10.21 -17.51
N LYS A 61 5.95 -10.55 -16.42
CA LYS A 61 5.32 -9.57 -15.54
C LYS A 61 6.05 -9.52 -14.21
N ILE A 62 6.47 -8.33 -13.82
CA ILE A 62 7.10 -8.08 -12.53
C ILE A 62 6.27 -7.10 -11.71
N LYS A 63 6.32 -7.26 -10.39
CA LYS A 63 5.73 -6.35 -9.42
C LYS A 63 6.84 -5.79 -8.55
N VAL A 64 6.94 -4.48 -8.48
CA VAL A 64 7.86 -3.74 -7.62
C VAL A 64 7.06 -3.23 -6.43
N ASP A 65 7.37 -3.76 -5.27
CA ASP A 65 6.73 -3.40 -4.01
C ASP A 65 7.68 -2.59 -3.15
N GLY A 66 7.17 -1.60 -2.43
CA GLY A 66 7.95 -0.97 -1.37
C GLY A 66 7.15 -0.60 -0.15
N ASP A 67 7.87 -0.46 0.96
CA ASP A 67 7.35 -0.15 2.28
C ASP A 67 8.47 0.34 3.21
N GLY A 68 8.10 1.22 4.14
CA GLY A 68 8.97 1.76 5.18
C GLY A 68 8.70 1.11 6.53
N ALA A 69 9.65 0.31 7.03
CA ALA A 69 9.49 -0.39 8.30
C ALA A 69 10.48 0.10 9.37
N PRO A 70 10.03 0.32 10.63
CA PRO A 70 10.94 0.48 11.75
C PRO A 70 11.59 -0.86 12.07
N VAL A 71 12.92 -0.94 11.93
CA VAL A 71 13.67 -2.18 12.16
C VAL A 71 14.15 -2.27 13.61
N MET A 72 14.55 -1.12 14.17
CA MET A 72 14.94 -0.95 15.58
C MET A 72 14.43 0.39 16.11
N PRO A 73 14.47 0.65 17.44
CA PRO A 73 14.15 1.96 17.97
C PRO A 73 15.01 3.06 17.31
N ARG A 74 14.36 3.98 16.58
CA ARG A 74 14.98 5.09 15.83
C ARG A 74 15.73 4.71 14.54
N VAL A 75 15.49 3.51 14.03
CA VAL A 75 16.06 3.02 12.77
C VAL A 75 14.90 2.68 11.85
N HIS A 76 14.82 3.39 10.73
CA HIS A 76 13.77 3.24 9.74
C HIS A 76 14.41 2.89 8.43
N HIS A 77 14.05 1.74 7.86
CA HIS A 77 14.53 1.38 6.54
C HIS A 77 13.36 1.33 5.58
N THR A 78 13.63 1.79 4.37
CA THR A 78 12.71 1.65 3.25
C THR A 78 13.21 0.54 2.35
N CYS A 79 12.36 -0.45 2.13
CA CYS A 79 12.66 -1.60 1.29
C CYS A 79 11.92 -1.47 -0.03
N VAL A 80 12.61 -1.79 -1.12
CA VAL A 80 11.96 -2.14 -2.39
C VAL A 80 12.28 -3.58 -2.71
N ALA A 81 11.24 -4.36 -2.96
CA ALA A 81 11.33 -5.75 -3.37
C ALA A 81 10.68 -5.93 -4.75
N ILE A 82 11.07 -7.01 -5.41
CA ILE A 82 10.47 -7.43 -6.66
C ILE A 82 9.93 -8.84 -6.55
N LYS A 83 8.84 -9.08 -7.26
CA LYS A 83 8.29 -10.40 -7.48
C LYS A 83 8.00 -10.59 -8.96
N VAL A 84 8.39 -11.73 -9.50
CA VAL A 84 7.89 -12.17 -10.81
C VAL A 84 6.47 -12.69 -10.60
N ILE A 85 5.49 -12.04 -11.23
CA ILE A 85 4.09 -12.45 -11.12
C ILE A 85 3.87 -13.66 -12.01
N ARG A 86 3.47 -14.76 -11.37
CA ARG A 86 3.12 -16.01 -12.05
C ARG A 86 1.66 -16.30 -11.81
N TYR A 87 0.89 -16.38 -12.89
CA TYR A 87 -0.49 -16.79 -12.79
C TYR A 87 -0.56 -18.32 -12.73
N PHE A 88 -1.41 -18.82 -11.83
CA PHE A 88 -1.59 -20.26 -11.59
C PHE A 88 -1.88 -21.05 -12.86
N GLU A 89 -2.54 -20.40 -13.80
CA GLU A 89 -3.03 -20.96 -15.05
C GLU A 89 -1.91 -21.30 -16.03
N ASP A 90 -0.80 -20.57 -15.94
CA ASP A 90 0.24 -20.58 -16.96
C ASP A 90 1.36 -21.56 -16.65
N MET A 91 1.26 -22.29 -15.55
CA MET A 91 2.39 -23.03 -15.01
C MET A 91 2.25 -24.55 -15.10
N GLY A 92 1.04 -25.07 -15.35
CA GLY A 92 0.83 -26.52 -15.36
C GLY A 92 1.10 -27.23 -14.01
N ILE A 93 1.30 -26.47 -12.93
CA ILE A 93 1.64 -26.96 -11.59
C ILE A 93 0.39 -27.12 -10.68
N SER A 94 0.60 -27.74 -9.51
CA SER A 94 -0.40 -27.83 -8.44
C SER A 94 -0.58 -26.49 -7.69
N GLU A 95 -1.72 -26.34 -7.01
CA GLU A 95 -2.02 -25.13 -6.23
C GLU A 95 -1.00 -24.92 -5.10
N GLU A 96 -0.55 -26.00 -4.46
CA GLU A 96 0.48 -25.97 -3.42
C GLU A 96 1.84 -25.48 -3.95
N GLU A 97 2.27 -25.97 -5.12
CA GLU A 97 3.50 -25.49 -5.77
C GLU A 97 3.39 -24.02 -6.16
N TRP A 98 2.23 -23.59 -6.64
CA TRP A 98 1.99 -22.20 -7.02
C TRP A 98 1.90 -21.27 -5.81
N GLU A 99 1.32 -21.72 -4.70
CA GLU A 99 1.35 -21.02 -3.41
C GLU A 99 2.78 -20.90 -2.89
N GLY A 100 3.58 -21.95 -3.05
CA GLY A 100 5.03 -21.92 -2.83
C GLY A 100 5.73 -20.87 -3.70
N LEU A 101 5.34 -20.74 -4.97
CA LEU A 101 5.89 -19.73 -5.88
C LEU A 101 5.36 -18.31 -5.67
N ASN A 102 4.28 -18.15 -4.90
CA ASN A 102 3.76 -16.86 -4.47
C ASN A 102 4.09 -16.53 -3.02
N SER A 103 4.80 -17.45 -2.36
CA SER A 103 5.34 -17.30 -1.03
C SER A 103 6.32 -16.13 -0.96
N PRO A 104 6.46 -15.49 0.22
CA PRO A 104 7.52 -14.53 0.47
C PRO A 104 8.92 -14.93 -0.01
N PHE A 105 9.24 -16.24 -0.03
CA PHE A 105 10.54 -16.76 -0.46
C PHE A 105 10.85 -16.55 -1.95
N THR A 106 9.86 -16.16 -2.76
CA THR A 106 10.06 -15.85 -4.19
C THR A 106 10.23 -14.37 -4.47
N SER A 107 10.08 -13.53 -3.46
CA SER A 107 10.31 -12.10 -3.58
C SER A 107 11.76 -11.77 -3.26
N HIS A 108 12.35 -10.92 -4.08
CA HIS A 108 13.75 -10.56 -4.02
C HIS A 108 13.87 -9.12 -3.55
N THR A 109 14.78 -8.85 -2.64
CA THR A 109 15.10 -7.47 -2.25
C THR A 109 15.88 -6.83 -3.40
N LEU A 110 15.48 -5.65 -3.85
CA LEU A 110 16.24 -4.88 -4.84
C LEU A 110 16.95 -3.69 -4.21
N LEU A 111 16.29 -3.03 -3.27
CA LEU A 111 16.79 -1.81 -2.68
C LEU A 111 16.51 -1.81 -1.18
N LEU A 112 17.50 -1.40 -0.40
CA LEU A 112 17.31 -1.01 0.98
C LEU A 112 18.05 0.29 1.26
N PHE A 113 17.40 1.24 1.91
CA PHE A 113 18.06 2.47 2.34
C PHE A 113 17.61 2.98 3.71
N ASP A 114 18.52 3.66 4.42
CA ASP A 114 18.23 4.43 5.64
C ASP A 114 17.65 5.79 5.26
N GLY A 115 16.33 5.84 5.18
CA GLY A 115 15.60 7.02 4.77
C GLY A 115 14.13 6.90 5.08
N LYS A 116 13.44 8.03 4.98
CA LYS A 116 12.00 8.06 5.13
C LYS A 116 11.34 7.57 3.85
N GLU A 117 10.15 7.06 4.06
CA GLU A 117 9.20 6.79 2.99
C GLU A 117 8.52 8.12 2.59
N ASP A 118 9.30 9.00 1.98
CA ASP A 118 8.84 10.24 1.37
C ASP A 118 9.49 10.44 -0.01
N TYR A 119 8.88 11.31 -0.81
CA TYR A 119 9.22 11.45 -2.22
C TYR A 119 10.70 11.77 -2.47
N GLU A 120 11.33 12.66 -1.70
CA GLU A 120 12.70 13.11 -1.98
C GLU A 120 13.70 11.99 -1.68
N ASP A 121 13.55 11.34 -0.52
CA ASP A 121 14.40 10.21 -0.13
C ASP A 121 14.23 9.06 -1.13
N ILE A 122 12.99 8.73 -1.53
CA ILE A 122 12.76 7.68 -2.53
C ILE A 122 13.37 8.08 -3.89
N LYS A 123 13.18 9.31 -4.36
CA LYS A 123 13.70 9.77 -5.67
C LYS A 123 15.22 9.64 -5.77
N GLU A 124 15.92 10.01 -4.70
CA GLU A 124 17.37 9.94 -4.59
C GLU A 124 17.84 8.48 -4.59
N HIS A 125 17.36 7.69 -3.64
CA HIS A 125 17.84 6.32 -3.44
C HIS A 125 17.41 5.33 -4.54
N THR A 126 16.36 5.64 -5.30
CA THR A 126 15.86 4.77 -6.38
C THR A 126 16.39 5.15 -7.77
N LYS A 127 17.23 6.19 -7.92
CA LYS A 127 17.66 6.70 -9.24
C LYS A 127 18.14 5.60 -10.19
N ARG A 128 19.02 4.71 -9.72
CA ARG A 128 19.52 3.57 -10.52
C ARG A 128 18.43 2.57 -10.83
N LEU A 129 17.64 2.15 -9.83
CA LEU A 129 16.52 1.22 -10.03
C LEU A 129 15.49 1.75 -11.03
N ARG A 130 15.19 3.05 -11.00
CA ARG A 130 14.30 3.71 -11.96
C ARG A 130 14.84 3.63 -13.38
N GLN A 131 16.14 3.86 -13.56
CA GLN A 131 16.80 3.70 -14.86
C GLN A 131 16.72 2.24 -15.34
N GLU A 132 17.08 1.27 -14.49
CA GLU A 132 17.01 -0.16 -14.84
C GLU A 132 15.57 -0.57 -15.20
N LEU A 133 14.56 -0.10 -14.46
CA LEU A 133 13.14 -0.34 -14.77
C LEU A 133 12.73 0.27 -16.12
N ALA A 134 13.17 1.50 -16.42
CA ALA A 134 12.89 2.15 -17.70
C ALA A 134 13.53 1.39 -18.87
N ASP A 135 14.78 0.96 -18.70
CA ASP A 135 15.52 0.24 -19.73
C ASP A 135 14.90 -1.14 -20.01
N ILE A 136 14.58 -1.95 -19.00
CA ILE A 136 13.96 -3.27 -19.24
C ILE A 136 12.53 -3.17 -19.79
N ARG A 137 11.80 -2.09 -19.49
CA ARG A 137 10.46 -1.84 -20.07
C ARG A 137 10.56 -1.47 -21.55
N ARG A 138 11.60 -0.72 -21.93
CA ARG A 138 11.83 -0.28 -23.31
C ARG A 138 12.43 -1.39 -24.16
N ASP A 139 13.47 -2.04 -23.65
CA ASP A 139 14.35 -2.94 -24.41
C ASP A 139 14.00 -4.42 -24.18
N GLY A 140 13.26 -4.73 -23.12
CA GLY A 140 13.00 -6.09 -22.66
C GLY A 140 14.17 -6.66 -21.84
N LEU A 141 14.11 -7.96 -21.56
CA LEU A 141 15.14 -8.70 -20.83
C LEU A 141 15.60 -9.91 -21.64
N GLN A 142 16.92 -10.10 -21.81
CA GLN A 142 17.47 -11.26 -22.48
C GLN A 142 18.08 -12.23 -21.46
N VAL A 143 17.59 -13.47 -21.40
CA VAL A 143 18.13 -14.54 -20.54
C VAL A 143 18.28 -15.82 -21.35
N ASP A 144 19.45 -16.43 -21.32
CA ASP A 144 19.76 -17.69 -22.02
C ASP A 144 19.33 -17.71 -23.50
N GLY A 145 19.59 -16.61 -24.21
CA GLY A 145 19.25 -16.44 -25.63
C GLY A 145 17.77 -16.14 -25.90
N ARG A 146 16.93 -16.06 -24.87
CA ARG A 146 15.50 -15.76 -24.97
C ARG A 146 15.21 -14.31 -24.63
N GLN A 147 14.45 -13.64 -25.50
CA GLN A 147 14.00 -12.26 -25.31
C GLN A 147 12.63 -12.24 -24.63
N TYR A 148 12.53 -11.51 -23.52
CA TYR A 148 11.29 -11.27 -22.79
C TYR A 148 10.85 -9.82 -22.97
N THR A 149 9.54 -9.65 -23.21
CA THR A 149 8.87 -8.35 -23.04
C THR A 149 8.51 -8.18 -21.57
N VAL A 150 8.85 -7.03 -20.97
CA VAL A 150 8.66 -6.83 -19.53
C VAL A 150 7.54 -5.83 -19.26
N SER A 151 6.52 -6.29 -18.51
CA SER A 151 5.48 -5.44 -17.93
C SER A 151 5.71 -5.27 -16.43
N VAL A 152 5.53 -4.04 -15.93
CA VAL A 152 5.82 -3.68 -14.54
C VAL A 152 4.54 -3.22 -13.87
N ILE A 153 4.29 -3.74 -12.67
CA ILE A 153 3.27 -3.26 -11.74
C ILE A 153 3.99 -2.67 -10.52
N ALA A 154 3.46 -1.60 -9.94
CA ALA A 154 3.88 -1.14 -8.61
C ALA A 154 2.86 -1.53 -7.54
N GLY A 155 3.33 -1.97 -6.39
CA GLY A 155 2.50 -2.21 -5.21
C GLY A 155 3.12 -1.63 -3.95
N GLY A 156 2.35 -1.69 -2.86
CA GLY A 156 2.73 -1.16 -1.57
C GLY A 156 1.49 -0.74 -0.77
N ASP A 157 1.72 -0.24 0.43
CA ASP A 157 0.67 0.45 1.16
C ASP A 157 0.36 1.81 0.48
N LEU A 158 -0.71 2.49 0.91
CA LEU A 158 -1.07 3.77 0.28
C LEU A 158 -0.04 4.87 0.49
N LYS A 159 0.74 4.80 1.57
CA LYS A 159 1.74 5.83 1.86
C LYS A 159 2.89 5.71 0.87
N TRP A 160 3.30 4.50 0.57
CA TRP A 160 4.29 4.20 -0.45
C TRP A 160 3.80 4.62 -1.82
N LEU A 161 2.59 4.16 -2.20
CA LEU A 161 2.00 4.47 -3.50
C LEU A 161 1.82 5.98 -3.71
N ASN A 162 1.38 6.73 -2.68
CA ASN A 162 1.27 8.18 -2.79
C ASN A 162 2.65 8.84 -2.90
N ALA A 163 3.64 8.38 -2.15
CA ALA A 163 5.00 8.93 -2.22
C ALA A 163 5.60 8.74 -3.62
N VAL A 164 5.50 7.54 -4.21
CA VAL A 164 6.05 7.28 -5.56
C VAL A 164 5.24 7.97 -6.67
N CYS A 165 3.97 8.29 -6.41
CA CYS A 165 3.11 9.06 -7.31
C CYS A 165 3.24 10.58 -7.14
N ALA A 166 4.21 11.07 -6.36
CA ALA A 166 4.33 12.50 -6.08
C ALA A 166 3.09 13.13 -5.43
N LEU A 167 2.27 12.32 -4.77
CA LEU A 167 1.08 12.77 -4.08
C LEU A 167 1.38 13.11 -2.62
N SER A 168 0.64 14.07 -2.11
CA SER A 168 0.52 14.36 -0.69
C SER A 168 0.11 13.10 0.10
N THR A 169 0.39 13.10 1.41
CA THR A 169 0.17 11.94 2.27
C THR A 169 -1.28 11.43 2.23
N CYS A 170 -1.49 10.18 2.63
CA CYS A 170 -2.80 9.50 2.70
C CYS A 170 -3.79 10.13 3.69
N SER A 171 -3.56 11.33 4.20
CA SER A 171 -4.49 12.07 5.04
C SER A 171 -4.91 13.41 4.43
N HIS A 172 -4.48 13.66 3.18
CA HIS A 172 -4.76 14.89 2.46
C HIS A 172 -6.14 14.87 1.79
N THR A 173 -6.59 16.05 1.33
CA THR A 173 -7.89 16.27 0.69
C THR A 173 -8.12 15.36 -0.52
N PHE A 174 -7.07 15.01 -1.28
CA PHE A 174 -7.14 14.18 -2.49
C PHE A 174 -6.25 12.95 -2.35
N PRO A 175 -6.70 11.92 -1.63
CA PRO A 175 -5.79 10.90 -1.16
C PRO A 175 -5.63 9.70 -2.10
N CYS A 176 -6.45 9.59 -3.14
CA CYS A 176 -6.46 8.42 -4.02
C CYS A 176 -5.38 8.55 -5.12
N PRO A 177 -4.49 7.56 -5.28
CA PRO A 177 -3.49 7.59 -6.34
C PRO A 177 -4.04 7.22 -7.72
N TRP A 178 -5.30 6.78 -7.82
CA TRP A 178 -5.93 6.40 -9.09
C TRP A 178 -6.91 7.44 -9.65
N CYS A 179 -7.45 8.32 -8.80
CA CYS A 179 -8.44 9.31 -9.23
C CYS A 179 -8.40 10.61 -8.41
N LEU A 180 -9.13 11.62 -8.86
CA LEU A 180 -9.20 12.96 -8.24
C LEU A 180 -10.28 13.07 -7.14
N VAL A 181 -10.72 11.95 -6.53
CA VAL A 181 -11.73 11.97 -5.47
C VAL A 181 -11.23 12.75 -4.25
N CYS A 182 -12.10 13.57 -3.65
CA CYS A 182 -11.77 14.24 -2.40
C CYS A 182 -12.19 13.42 -1.17
N GLN A 183 -11.64 13.75 0.00
CA GLN A 183 -11.91 13.04 1.26
C GLN A 183 -13.41 12.99 1.61
N GLY A 184 -14.16 14.05 1.29
CA GLY A 184 -15.60 14.12 1.52
C GLY A 184 -16.42 13.16 0.64
N GLU A 185 -15.85 12.65 -0.45
CA GLU A 185 -16.52 11.85 -1.47
C GLU A 185 -16.16 10.36 -1.40
N LEU A 186 -15.26 9.96 -0.50
CA LEU A 186 -14.76 8.57 -0.39
C LEU A 186 -15.87 7.54 -0.08
N HIS A 187 -17.01 7.98 0.41
CA HIS A 187 -18.16 7.13 0.71
C HIS A 187 -19.15 6.98 -0.45
N LEU A 188 -18.98 7.74 -1.54
CA LEU A 188 -19.91 7.75 -2.66
C LEU A 188 -19.79 6.44 -3.47
N THR A 189 -20.95 5.91 -3.84
CA THR A 189 -21.10 4.68 -4.64
C THR A 189 -22.06 4.94 -5.80
N GLY A 190 -22.05 4.11 -6.84
CA GLY A 190 -22.94 4.26 -7.98
C GLY A 190 -22.55 5.40 -8.92
N ALA A 191 -23.52 5.87 -9.73
CA ALA A 191 -23.29 6.93 -10.73
C ALA A 191 -23.04 8.32 -10.13
N ASP A 192 -23.17 8.46 -8.81
CA ASP A 192 -23.10 9.73 -8.09
C ASP A 192 -21.67 10.30 -8.04
N LEU A 193 -20.64 9.49 -8.30
CA LEU A 193 -19.27 9.94 -8.44
C LEU A 193 -18.87 9.99 -9.93
N LYS A 194 -18.79 11.19 -10.49
CA LYS A 194 -17.94 11.42 -11.67
C LYS A 194 -16.49 11.41 -11.20
N TYR A 195 -15.84 10.26 -11.20
CA TYR A 195 -14.43 10.17 -10.83
C TYR A 195 -13.54 10.37 -12.05
N THR A 196 -12.79 11.46 -12.06
CA THR A 196 -11.74 11.70 -13.05
C THR A 196 -10.54 10.83 -12.68
N ARG A 197 -10.12 9.95 -13.60
CA ARG A 197 -8.93 9.12 -13.41
C ARG A 197 -7.67 9.96 -13.53
N ARG A 198 -6.65 9.60 -12.74
CA ARG A 198 -5.31 10.13 -12.95
C ARG A 198 -4.69 9.47 -14.18
N THR A 199 -4.01 10.26 -14.98
CA THR A 199 -3.12 9.82 -16.05
C THR A 199 -1.74 10.42 -15.80
N LEU A 200 -0.69 9.92 -16.46
CA LEU A 200 0.64 10.53 -16.35
C LEU A 200 0.63 11.98 -16.84
N ALA A 201 -0.07 12.28 -17.94
CA ALA A 201 -0.23 13.64 -18.45
C ALA A 201 -0.90 14.56 -17.41
N LEU A 202 -2.06 14.15 -16.89
CA LEU A 202 -2.80 14.93 -15.89
C LEU A 202 -2.00 15.13 -14.59
N MET A 203 -1.22 14.14 -14.19
CA MET A 203 -0.32 14.27 -13.04
C MET A 203 0.83 15.24 -13.34
N SER A 204 1.41 15.22 -14.54
CA SER A 204 2.43 16.19 -14.96
C SER A 204 1.86 17.61 -15.05
N GLU A 205 0.68 17.80 -15.64
CA GLU A 205 -0.02 19.10 -15.69
C GLU A 205 -0.23 19.66 -14.28
N HIS A 206 -0.80 18.86 -13.37
CA HIS A 206 -1.00 19.27 -11.97
C HIS A 206 0.32 19.45 -11.19
N ALA A 207 1.41 18.85 -11.64
CA ALA A 207 2.74 19.05 -11.05
C ALA A 207 3.46 20.26 -11.64
N HIS A 208 2.93 20.91 -12.68
CA HIS A 208 3.66 21.88 -13.50
C HIS A 208 4.93 21.26 -14.11
N LEU A 209 4.79 20.09 -14.74
CA LEU A 209 5.86 19.42 -15.46
C LEU A 209 5.54 19.31 -16.95
N PRO A 210 6.51 19.54 -17.85
CA PRO A 210 6.29 19.36 -19.27
C PRO A 210 6.09 17.87 -19.57
N HIS A 211 5.22 17.58 -20.53
CA HIS A 211 5.03 16.22 -21.04
C HIS A 211 4.70 16.23 -22.54
N ASP A 212 4.81 15.05 -23.15
CA ASP A 212 4.45 14.86 -24.55
C ASP A 212 2.96 15.18 -24.78
N GLY A 213 2.69 16.00 -25.78
CA GLY A 213 1.33 16.41 -26.13
C GLY A 213 0.82 17.69 -25.45
N MET A 214 1.61 18.33 -24.58
CA MET A 214 1.29 19.65 -24.05
C MET A 214 1.55 20.74 -25.11
N GLU A 215 0.52 21.55 -25.40
CA GLU A 215 0.60 22.67 -26.35
C GLU A 215 0.87 23.99 -25.60
N TYR A 216 1.68 24.86 -26.18
CA TYR A 216 2.06 26.15 -25.59
C TYR A 216 1.53 27.33 -26.42
N PRO A 217 1.10 28.45 -25.79
CA PRO A 217 1.12 28.69 -24.35
C PRO A 217 0.13 27.79 -23.59
N TRP A 218 0.59 27.22 -22.49
CA TRP A 218 -0.22 26.31 -21.65
C TRP A 218 -0.72 27.09 -20.44
N GLU A 219 -2.01 26.97 -20.12
CA GLU A 219 -2.63 27.56 -18.94
C GLU A 219 -3.05 26.45 -17.97
N CYS A 220 -2.61 26.54 -16.71
CA CYS A 220 -2.98 25.57 -15.70
C CYS A 220 -4.43 25.77 -15.25
N GLU A 221 -5.29 24.76 -15.42
CA GLU A 221 -6.71 24.83 -15.02
C GLU A 221 -6.92 25.02 -13.50
N CYS A 222 -5.91 24.71 -12.68
CA CYS A 222 -6.01 24.76 -11.22
C CYS A 222 -5.67 26.14 -10.64
N CYS A 223 -4.75 26.88 -11.28
CA CYS A 223 -4.21 28.14 -10.76
C CYS A 223 -4.14 29.28 -11.77
N GLU A 224 -4.61 29.06 -13.00
CA GLU A 224 -4.72 30.06 -14.08
C GLU A 224 -3.36 30.68 -14.49
N PHE A 225 -2.24 30.06 -14.10
CA PHE A 225 -0.91 30.48 -14.57
C PHE A 225 -0.69 30.03 -16.01
N THR A 226 -0.22 30.95 -16.85
CA THR A 226 0.16 30.69 -18.24
C THR A 226 1.67 30.57 -18.39
N TYR A 227 2.11 29.55 -19.11
CA TYR A 227 3.51 29.32 -19.45
C TYR A 227 3.68 29.34 -20.96
N ASP A 228 4.60 30.16 -21.47
CA ASP A 228 4.81 30.33 -22.91
C ASP A 228 5.68 29.23 -23.54
N SER A 229 6.41 28.46 -22.72
CA SER A 229 7.29 27.39 -23.20
C SER A 229 7.55 26.34 -22.11
N PRO A 230 8.01 25.12 -22.50
CA PRO A 230 8.44 24.12 -21.53
C PRO A 230 9.54 24.62 -20.58
N GLN A 231 10.45 25.46 -21.07
CA GLN A 231 11.54 25.99 -20.26
C GLN A 231 11.01 26.96 -19.19
N ALA A 232 10.03 27.80 -19.53
CA ALA A 232 9.38 28.69 -18.56
C ALA A 232 8.71 27.91 -17.42
N LEU A 233 8.12 26.76 -17.73
CA LEU A 233 7.55 25.86 -16.74
C LEU A 233 8.63 25.26 -15.84
N ILE A 234 9.74 24.77 -16.42
CA ILE A 234 10.87 24.19 -15.68
C ILE A 234 11.55 25.23 -14.75
N ASP A 235 11.69 26.46 -15.22
CA ASP A 235 12.39 27.54 -14.52
C ASP A 235 11.55 28.20 -13.41
N GLU A 236 10.26 27.87 -13.32
CA GLU A 236 9.36 28.44 -12.32
C GLU A 236 9.80 28.07 -10.90
N GLU A 237 9.86 29.08 -10.03
CA GLU A 237 10.35 28.90 -8.67
C GLU A 237 9.37 28.09 -7.82
N ALA A 238 9.89 27.04 -7.18
CA ALA A 238 9.09 26.23 -6.27
C ALA A 238 8.54 27.05 -5.08
N PRO A 239 7.31 26.77 -4.61
CA PRO A 239 6.76 27.40 -3.43
C PRO A 239 7.71 27.29 -2.22
N THR A 240 8.16 28.43 -1.72
CA THR A 240 9.24 28.49 -0.69
C THR A 240 8.73 28.25 0.73
N THR A 241 7.44 28.44 0.98
CA THR A 241 6.82 28.24 2.30
C THR A 241 5.96 26.99 2.35
N ASN A 242 5.86 26.36 3.52
CA ASN A 242 4.99 25.20 3.73
C ASN A 242 3.50 25.54 3.45
N ALA A 243 3.07 26.76 3.76
CA ALA A 243 1.70 27.20 3.49
C ALA A 243 1.43 27.29 1.98
N ALA A 244 2.37 27.84 1.21
CA ALA A 244 2.25 27.91 -0.25
C ALA A 244 2.30 26.51 -0.90
N ARG A 245 3.17 25.62 -0.42
CA ARG A 245 3.20 24.20 -0.86
C ARG A 245 1.89 23.49 -0.59
N LEU A 246 1.34 23.66 0.61
CA LEU A 246 0.06 23.06 0.98
C LEU A 246 -1.09 23.62 0.13
N LYS A 247 -1.11 24.95 -0.08
CA LYS A 247 -2.10 25.60 -0.95
C LYS A 247 -2.03 25.02 -2.36
N PHE A 248 -0.83 24.95 -2.94
CA PHE A 248 -0.62 24.34 -4.26
C PHE A 248 -1.17 22.91 -4.31
N GLN A 249 -0.78 22.06 -3.35
CA GLN A 249 -1.27 20.68 -3.29
C GLN A 249 -2.79 20.58 -3.12
N LEU A 250 -3.43 21.53 -2.43
CA LEU A 250 -4.89 21.56 -2.30
C LEU A 250 -5.57 21.94 -3.61
N GLU A 251 -4.98 22.86 -4.38
CA GLU A 251 -5.52 23.30 -5.67
C GLU A 251 -5.23 22.28 -6.79
N HIS A 252 -4.12 21.54 -6.69
CA HIS A 252 -3.62 20.61 -7.72
C HIS A 252 -3.85 19.15 -7.35
N PHE A 253 -4.99 18.85 -6.74
CA PHE A 253 -5.44 17.49 -6.44
C PHE A 253 -4.40 16.61 -5.72
N GLY A 254 -3.68 17.20 -4.77
CA GLY A 254 -2.67 16.54 -3.95
C GLY A 254 -1.31 16.34 -4.62
N VAL A 255 -1.12 16.73 -5.89
CA VAL A 255 0.16 16.58 -6.58
C VAL A 255 1.17 17.61 -6.07
N GLY A 256 2.41 17.19 -5.86
CA GLY A 256 3.50 18.08 -5.45
C GLY A 256 4.09 18.88 -6.62
N TRP A 257 4.51 20.11 -6.32
CA TRP A 257 5.18 21.00 -7.26
C TRP A 257 6.44 20.37 -7.89
N HIS A 258 6.51 20.33 -9.21
CA HIS A 258 7.60 19.75 -10.01
C HIS A 258 7.98 18.33 -9.57
N LYS A 259 6.99 17.55 -9.13
CA LYS A 259 7.18 16.17 -8.72
C LYS A 259 6.57 15.20 -9.74
N GLU A 260 7.42 14.37 -10.32
CA GLU A 260 7.06 13.38 -11.33
C GLU A 260 6.57 12.08 -10.67
N ASN A 261 5.85 11.24 -11.40
CA ASN A 261 5.66 9.85 -10.97
C ASN A 261 7.00 9.11 -11.07
N LEU A 262 7.55 8.68 -9.93
CA LEU A 262 8.89 8.11 -9.86
C LEU A 262 9.03 6.81 -10.66
N TRP A 263 7.96 6.02 -10.82
CA TRP A 263 8.05 4.78 -11.60
C TRP A 263 7.72 4.96 -13.08
N GLY A 264 7.24 6.14 -13.49
CA GLY A 264 6.72 6.36 -14.84
C GLY A 264 5.64 5.33 -15.21
N LEU A 265 4.85 4.90 -14.21
CA LEU A 265 3.77 3.93 -14.38
C LEU A 265 2.45 4.69 -14.41
N ILE A 266 1.58 4.32 -15.35
CA ILE A 266 0.21 4.79 -15.31
C ILE A 266 -0.47 4.27 -14.05
N PRO A 267 -1.44 5.01 -13.47
CA PRO A 267 -2.07 4.57 -12.24
C PRO A 267 -2.73 3.20 -12.30
N GLU A 268 -3.22 2.79 -13.46
CA GLU A 268 -3.75 1.45 -13.67
C GLU A 268 -2.72 0.32 -13.53
N ASP A 269 -1.42 0.60 -13.57
CA ASP A 269 -0.36 -0.39 -13.27
C ASP A 269 0.07 -0.37 -11.80
N MET A 270 -0.71 0.29 -10.94
CA MET A 270 -0.51 0.28 -9.51
C MET A 270 -1.59 -0.56 -8.82
N VAL A 271 -1.18 -1.32 -7.80
CA VAL A 271 -2.06 -2.21 -7.04
C VAL A 271 -2.03 -1.87 -5.56
N ALA A 272 -3.22 -1.70 -4.98
CA ALA A 272 -3.36 -1.50 -3.54
C ALA A 272 -3.18 -2.83 -2.79
N ASP A 273 -2.57 -2.76 -1.61
CA ASP A 273 -2.43 -3.92 -0.75
C ASP A 273 -3.76 -4.35 -0.09
N LEU A 274 -4.12 -5.61 -0.29
CA LEU A 274 -5.24 -6.30 0.35
C LEU A 274 -5.07 -6.45 1.86
N LEU A 275 -3.85 -6.69 2.36
CA LEU A 275 -3.62 -6.86 3.79
C LEU A 275 -3.84 -5.54 4.53
N HIS A 276 -3.28 -4.45 4.02
CA HIS A 276 -3.53 -3.11 4.58
C HIS A 276 -5.01 -2.68 4.43
N HIS A 277 -5.71 -3.09 3.37
CA HIS A 277 -7.16 -2.93 3.29
C HIS A 277 -7.85 -3.60 4.49
N ASP A 278 -7.58 -4.89 4.72
CA ASP A 278 -8.19 -5.63 5.84
C ASP A 278 -7.86 -4.99 7.19
N LEU A 279 -6.60 -4.58 7.40
CA LEU A 279 -6.15 -3.89 8.62
C LEU A 279 -6.95 -2.61 8.89
N ARG A 280 -7.11 -1.77 7.87
CA ARG A 280 -7.78 -0.48 8.03
C ARG A 280 -9.29 -0.62 8.19
N GLU A 281 -9.93 -1.51 7.45
CA GLU A 281 -11.36 -1.72 7.55
C GLU A 281 -11.74 -2.41 8.87
N ILE A 282 -10.99 -3.44 9.31
CA ILE A 282 -11.22 -4.08 10.61
C ILE A 282 -11.01 -3.09 11.76
N HIS A 283 -9.92 -2.30 11.70
CA HIS A 283 -9.68 -1.26 12.70
C HIS A 283 -10.85 -0.26 12.75
N PHE A 284 -11.32 0.21 11.59
CA PHE A 284 -12.47 1.12 11.51
C PHE A 284 -13.72 0.51 12.14
N ILE A 285 -14.09 -0.72 11.73
CA ILE A 285 -15.31 -1.38 12.22
C ILE A 285 -15.24 -1.55 13.74
N LEU A 286 -14.11 -2.03 14.27
CA LEU A 286 -13.91 -2.20 15.71
C LEU A 286 -13.93 -0.85 16.44
N GLU A 287 -13.25 0.18 15.92
CA GLU A 287 -13.23 1.50 16.55
C GLU A 287 -14.62 2.12 16.62
N ARG A 288 -15.40 2.07 15.54
CA ARG A 288 -16.77 2.60 15.50
C ARG A 288 -17.72 1.79 16.38
N THR A 289 -17.59 0.46 16.35
CA THR A 289 -18.31 -0.45 17.26
C THR A 289 -18.00 -0.10 18.72
N CYS A 290 -16.73 0.11 19.06
CA CYS A 290 -16.31 0.54 20.39
C CYS A 290 -16.92 1.89 20.79
N LYS A 291 -16.76 2.91 19.95
CA LYS A 291 -17.22 4.27 20.22
C LYS A 291 -18.74 4.35 20.41
N ARG A 292 -19.49 3.57 19.63
CA ARG A 292 -20.95 3.61 19.65
C ARG A 292 -21.56 2.73 20.74
N PHE A 293 -20.95 1.58 21.05
CA PHE A 293 -21.61 0.54 21.87
C PHE A 293 -20.93 0.27 23.22
N LEU A 294 -19.66 0.61 23.41
CA LEU A 294 -18.96 0.43 24.70
C LEU A 294 -19.16 1.65 25.60
N ILE A 295 -20.43 1.98 25.85
CA ILE A 295 -20.86 3.15 26.62
C ILE A 295 -20.57 3.03 28.12
N THR A 296 -20.29 1.82 28.63
CA THR A 296 -19.91 1.58 30.03
C THR A 296 -18.47 1.08 30.15
N ALA A 297 -17.84 1.38 31.28
CA ALA A 297 -16.49 0.90 31.58
C ALA A 297 -16.42 -0.63 31.67
N ALA A 298 -17.48 -1.28 32.17
CA ALA A 298 -17.54 -2.74 32.29
C ALA A 298 -17.60 -3.42 30.92
N LEU A 299 -18.38 -2.87 29.98
CA LEU A 299 -18.42 -3.39 28.61
C LEU A 299 -17.09 -3.18 27.89
N ALA A 300 -16.49 -2.00 28.05
CA ALA A 300 -15.17 -1.73 27.50
C ALA A 300 -14.11 -2.72 28.02
N GLU A 301 -14.16 -3.07 29.32
CA GLU A 301 -13.25 -4.04 29.94
C GLU A 301 -13.50 -5.47 29.44
N ALA A 302 -14.75 -5.92 29.40
CA ALA A 302 -15.13 -7.23 28.86
C ALA A 302 -14.71 -7.38 27.38
N TYR A 303 -14.89 -6.33 26.59
CA TYR A 303 -14.45 -6.28 25.19
C TYR A 303 -12.93 -6.35 25.06
N CYS A 304 -12.18 -5.60 25.86
CA CYS A 304 -10.72 -5.66 25.86
C CYS A 304 -10.21 -7.04 26.29
N GLU A 305 -10.85 -7.66 27.28
CA GLU A 305 -10.49 -9.00 27.73
C GLU A 305 -10.78 -10.04 26.65
N PHE A 306 -11.92 -9.94 25.98
CA PHE A 306 -12.24 -10.80 24.85
C PHE A 306 -11.18 -10.69 23.73
N LEU A 307 -10.84 -9.46 23.32
CA LEU A 307 -9.80 -9.26 22.30
C LEU A 307 -8.44 -9.82 22.75
N ARG A 308 -8.10 -9.67 24.03
CA ARG A 308 -6.86 -10.26 24.57
C ARG A 308 -6.88 -11.79 24.52
N GLN A 309 -7.98 -12.39 24.96
CA GLN A 309 -8.11 -13.84 25.09
C GLN A 309 -8.20 -14.55 23.72
N TYR A 310 -8.96 -13.99 22.79
CA TYR A 310 -9.33 -14.68 21.54
C TYR A 310 -8.63 -14.13 20.30
N VAL A 311 -8.21 -12.86 20.31
CA VAL A 311 -7.46 -12.25 19.20
C VAL A 311 -5.97 -12.15 19.52
N GLY A 312 -5.60 -12.08 20.80
CA GLY A 312 -4.25 -11.77 21.25
C GLY A 312 -3.90 -10.27 21.16
N CYS A 313 -4.88 -9.42 20.86
CA CYS A 313 -4.67 -7.98 20.68
C CYS A 313 -4.69 -7.26 22.04
N PHE A 314 -3.71 -6.37 22.26
CA PHE A 314 -3.62 -5.57 23.48
C PHE A 314 -4.23 -4.17 23.28
N VAL A 315 -5.48 -3.99 23.69
CA VAL A 315 -6.06 -2.65 23.83
C VAL A 315 -5.63 -2.06 25.18
N LYS A 316 -4.81 -1.00 25.17
CA LYS A 316 -4.45 -0.27 26.40
C LYS A 316 -5.48 0.79 26.71
N VAL A 317 -6.36 0.54 27.69
CA VAL A 317 -7.21 1.59 28.27
C VAL A 317 -6.34 2.54 29.09
N LYS A 318 -6.09 3.77 28.63
CA LYS A 318 -5.45 4.80 29.48
C LYS A 318 -6.47 5.29 30.51
N LYS A 319 -6.17 5.13 31.80
CA LYS A 319 -6.83 5.90 32.86
C LYS A 319 -6.19 7.30 32.87
N GLU A 320 -6.96 8.35 32.63
CA GLU A 320 -6.48 9.71 32.90
C GLU A 320 -6.43 9.97 34.41
N GLY A 321 -5.45 10.76 34.83
CA GLY A 321 -5.37 11.30 36.18
C GLY A 321 -6.43 12.38 36.42
N LYS A 322 -7.10 12.28 37.56
CA LYS A 322 -7.78 13.31 38.40
C LYS A 322 -8.56 14.49 37.80
N LYS A 323 -8.81 14.63 36.48
CA LYS A 323 -9.84 15.55 35.97
C LYS A 323 -11.01 14.78 35.36
N ALA A 324 -12.20 15.10 35.84
CA ALA A 324 -13.44 14.41 35.54
C ALA A 324 -13.86 14.64 34.09
N GLY A 325 -14.18 13.56 33.38
CA GLY A 325 -15.10 13.64 32.23
C GLY A 325 -14.88 12.65 31.09
N ALA A 326 -13.64 12.34 30.68
CA ALA A 326 -13.42 11.50 29.50
C ALA A 326 -12.23 10.55 29.68
N LYS A 327 -12.50 9.23 29.79
CA LYS A 327 -11.46 8.22 29.63
C LYS A 327 -11.15 8.08 28.13
N LYS A 328 -9.94 8.47 27.70
CA LYS A 328 -9.44 8.14 26.36
C LYS A 328 -8.92 6.70 26.35
N THR A 329 -9.68 5.75 25.82
CA THR A 329 -9.15 4.46 25.38
C THR A 329 -8.07 4.71 24.31
N LYS A 330 -6.88 4.10 24.41
CA LYS A 330 -6.01 4.06 23.22
C LYS A 330 -6.70 3.14 22.22
N GLN A 331 -6.71 3.57 20.96
CA GLN A 331 -7.18 2.75 19.85
C GLN A 331 -6.47 1.38 19.86
N PRO A 332 -7.17 0.28 19.54
CA PRO A 332 -6.55 -1.00 19.29
C PRO A 332 -5.49 -0.84 18.20
N ASN A 333 -4.26 -1.32 18.43
CA ASN A 333 -3.28 -1.41 17.36
C ASN A 333 -3.33 -2.84 16.83
N ILE A 334 -3.99 -3.04 15.69
CA ILE A 334 -4.24 -4.36 15.11
C ILE A 334 -3.15 -4.67 14.09
N ILE A 335 -2.55 -5.85 14.17
CA ILE A 335 -1.59 -6.36 13.17
C ILE A 335 -2.22 -7.48 12.30
N GLY A 336 -1.58 -7.85 11.19
CA GLY A 336 -2.17 -8.79 10.19
C GLY A 336 -2.68 -10.11 10.78
N ARG A 337 -1.93 -10.73 11.70
CA ARG A 337 -2.38 -11.95 12.41
C ARG A 337 -3.66 -11.73 13.22
N GLU A 338 -3.81 -10.55 13.81
CA GLU A 338 -4.96 -10.18 14.62
C GLU A 338 -6.19 -9.88 13.76
N CYS A 339 -6.03 -9.45 12.50
CA CYS A 339 -7.13 -9.31 11.55
C CYS A 339 -7.84 -10.64 11.29
N GLU A 340 -7.07 -11.68 10.93
CA GLU A 340 -7.60 -13.02 10.68
C GLU A 340 -8.28 -13.60 11.94
N ALA A 341 -7.65 -13.45 13.10
CA ALA A 341 -8.24 -13.87 14.36
C ALA A 341 -9.55 -13.11 14.64
N THR A 342 -9.56 -11.78 14.45
CA THR A 342 -10.76 -10.93 14.62
C THR A 342 -11.90 -11.40 13.73
N LEU A 343 -11.65 -11.68 12.45
CA LEU A 343 -12.68 -12.15 11.53
C LEU A 343 -13.30 -13.49 11.96
N LYS A 344 -12.51 -14.37 12.59
CA LYS A 344 -13.00 -15.65 13.13
C LYS A 344 -13.84 -15.48 14.40
N VAL A 345 -13.60 -14.42 15.18
CA VAL A 345 -14.22 -14.22 16.50
C VAL A 345 -15.16 -13.02 16.56
N CYS A 346 -15.47 -12.39 15.43
CA CYS A 346 -16.35 -11.24 15.35
C CYS A 346 -17.78 -11.57 15.83
N GLU A 347 -18.33 -12.74 15.48
CA GLU A 347 -19.69 -13.13 15.89
C GLU A 347 -19.78 -13.31 17.43
N PRO A 348 -18.87 -14.07 18.09
CA PRO A 348 -18.85 -14.12 19.56
C PRO A 348 -18.58 -12.76 20.22
N LEU A 349 -17.74 -11.89 19.62
CA LEU A 349 -17.51 -10.53 20.11
C LEU A 349 -18.81 -9.72 20.15
N MET A 350 -19.68 -9.88 19.14
CA MET A 350 -20.96 -9.16 19.07
C MET A 350 -21.99 -9.68 20.09
N VAL A 351 -21.90 -10.92 20.56
CA VAL A 351 -22.78 -11.45 21.63
C VAL A 351 -22.64 -10.62 22.92
N LEU A 352 -21.45 -10.10 23.22
CA LEU A 352 -21.23 -9.20 24.36
C LEU A 352 -22.05 -7.90 24.25
N ILE A 353 -22.35 -7.46 23.03
CA ILE A 353 -23.16 -6.27 22.72
C ILE A 353 -24.65 -6.63 22.78
N HIS A 354 -25.03 -7.81 22.30
CA HIS A 354 -26.43 -8.26 22.25
C HIS A 354 -27.13 -8.23 23.62
N GLY A 355 -26.42 -8.58 24.69
CA GLY A 355 -26.97 -8.55 26.05
C GLY A 355 -27.27 -7.15 26.60
N VAL A 356 -26.86 -6.09 25.89
CA VAL A 356 -27.02 -4.69 26.30
C VAL A 356 -27.86 -3.89 25.31
N ASP A 357 -27.70 -4.15 24.01
CA ASP A 357 -28.36 -3.39 22.95
C ASP A 357 -28.57 -4.24 21.69
N THR A 358 -29.79 -4.75 21.53
CA THR A 358 -30.16 -5.66 20.43
C THR A 358 -30.17 -4.96 19.07
N GLU A 359 -30.60 -3.70 18.99
CA GLU A 359 -30.65 -2.97 17.72
C GLU A 359 -29.24 -2.72 17.20
N ASN A 360 -28.36 -2.21 18.05
CA ASN A 360 -26.98 -1.94 17.71
C ASN A 360 -26.17 -3.22 17.43
N TYR A 361 -26.51 -4.33 18.09
CA TYR A 361 -25.99 -5.65 17.74
C TYR A 361 -26.29 -6.01 16.27
N HIS A 362 -27.54 -5.86 15.83
CA HIS A 362 -27.92 -6.18 14.45
C HIS A 362 -27.23 -5.28 13.42
N LEU A 363 -27.05 -3.99 13.74
CA LEU A 363 -26.29 -3.07 12.89
C LEU A 363 -24.83 -3.49 12.77
N ALA A 364 -24.16 -3.78 13.89
CA ALA A 364 -22.77 -4.22 13.87
C ALA A 364 -22.60 -5.54 13.11
N MET A 365 -23.47 -6.51 13.35
CA MET A 365 -23.49 -7.79 12.62
C MET A 365 -23.67 -7.58 11.11
N LYS A 366 -24.58 -6.69 10.70
CA LYS A 366 -24.77 -6.36 9.27
C LYS A 366 -23.48 -5.86 8.63
N VAL A 367 -22.73 -4.98 9.30
CA VAL A 367 -21.45 -4.47 8.78
C VAL A 367 -20.40 -5.57 8.71
N TRP A 368 -20.24 -6.38 9.77
CA TRP A 368 -19.29 -7.50 9.78
C TRP A 368 -19.60 -8.54 8.71
N SER A 369 -20.87 -8.91 8.54
CA SER A 369 -21.30 -9.85 7.51
C SER A 369 -21.04 -9.30 6.10
N ALA A 370 -21.33 -8.02 5.86
CA ALA A 370 -21.07 -7.37 4.58
C ALA A 370 -19.56 -7.31 4.27
N PHE A 371 -18.74 -6.95 5.27
CA PHE A 371 -17.28 -6.94 5.13
C PHE A 371 -16.72 -8.34 4.85
N LYS A 372 -17.15 -9.36 5.60
CA LYS A 372 -16.75 -10.76 5.38
C LYS A 372 -17.12 -11.24 3.98
N ALA A 373 -18.31 -10.89 3.48
CA ALA A 373 -18.74 -11.23 2.13
C ALA A 373 -17.89 -10.54 1.05
N LEU A 374 -17.57 -9.25 1.22
CA LEU A 374 -16.65 -8.53 0.33
C LEU A 374 -15.27 -9.20 0.33
N ARG A 375 -14.71 -9.45 1.52
CA ARG A 375 -13.42 -10.10 1.68
C ARG A 375 -13.37 -11.46 1.00
N THR A 376 -14.37 -12.31 1.23
CA THR A 376 -14.45 -13.63 0.56
C THR A 376 -14.36 -13.49 -0.96
N GLU A 377 -15.01 -12.49 -1.56
CA GLU A 377 -14.94 -12.30 -3.01
C GLU A 377 -13.58 -11.76 -3.48
N MET A 378 -12.97 -10.83 -2.75
CA MET A 378 -11.64 -10.29 -3.10
C MET A 378 -10.56 -11.37 -3.07
N PHE A 379 -10.63 -12.26 -2.08
CA PHE A 379 -9.67 -13.35 -1.87
C PHE A 379 -10.03 -14.63 -2.64
N ALA A 380 -11.25 -14.76 -3.16
CA ALA A 380 -11.63 -15.91 -4.00
C ALA A 380 -10.81 -15.92 -5.29
N ARG A 381 -10.23 -17.06 -5.65
CA ARG A 381 -9.49 -17.21 -6.91
C ARG A 381 -10.45 -17.34 -8.11
N LEU A 382 -10.00 -16.89 -9.27
CA LEU A 382 -10.75 -17.03 -10.53
C LEU A 382 -10.72 -18.47 -11.10
N GLY A 383 -9.80 -19.32 -10.66
CA GLY A 383 -9.62 -20.70 -11.15
C GLY A 383 -8.47 -20.82 -12.15
N LYS A 384 -8.42 -21.91 -12.94
CA LYS A 384 -7.51 -22.05 -14.11
C LYS A 384 -8.24 -21.63 -15.40
N GLY A 385 -7.53 -20.99 -16.34
CA GLY A 385 -8.03 -20.56 -17.64
C GLY A 385 -9.04 -19.40 -17.60
N HIS A 386 -8.92 -18.48 -16.65
CA HIS A 386 -9.84 -17.37 -16.48
C HIS A 386 -9.75 -16.41 -17.68
N THR A 387 -10.92 -16.03 -18.19
CA THR A 387 -11.04 -15.16 -19.36
C THR A 387 -11.32 -13.73 -18.92
N MET A 388 -11.30 -12.79 -19.86
CA MET A 388 -11.81 -11.45 -19.62
C MET A 388 -13.25 -11.46 -19.10
N HIS A 389 -14.06 -12.43 -19.52
CA HIS A 389 -15.44 -12.58 -19.05
C HIS A 389 -15.50 -12.97 -17.56
N THR A 390 -14.72 -13.95 -17.12
CA THR A 390 -14.72 -14.36 -15.70
C THR A 390 -14.12 -13.28 -14.80
N ARG A 391 -13.11 -12.55 -15.27
CA ARG A 391 -12.61 -11.33 -14.61
C ARG A 391 -13.71 -10.28 -14.46
N ALA A 392 -14.48 -10.02 -15.50
CA ALA A 392 -15.61 -9.07 -15.46
C ALA A 392 -16.69 -9.49 -14.46
N GLN A 393 -17.01 -10.78 -14.40
CA GLN A 393 -17.96 -11.29 -13.40
C GLN A 393 -17.44 -11.09 -11.97
N LYS A 394 -16.16 -11.39 -11.70
CA LYS A 394 -15.56 -11.17 -10.37
C LYS A 394 -15.52 -9.68 -10.02
N ALA A 395 -15.07 -8.83 -10.94
CA ALA A 395 -15.05 -7.38 -10.76
C ALA A 395 -16.44 -6.83 -10.41
N TYR A 396 -17.50 -7.30 -11.10
CA TYR A 396 -18.88 -6.95 -10.78
C TYR A 396 -19.30 -7.41 -9.38
N ARG A 397 -18.98 -8.65 -8.99
CA ARG A 397 -19.29 -9.17 -7.65
C ARG A 397 -18.57 -8.38 -6.55
N ILE A 398 -17.29 -8.06 -6.72
CA ILE A 398 -16.51 -7.22 -5.79
C ILE A 398 -17.18 -5.85 -5.65
N ARG A 399 -17.46 -5.16 -6.76
CA ARG A 399 -18.09 -3.83 -6.73
C ARG A 399 -19.42 -3.85 -5.98
N ARG A 400 -20.28 -4.84 -6.28
CA ARG A 400 -21.57 -4.98 -5.61
C ARG A 400 -21.40 -5.21 -4.10
N LYS A 401 -20.49 -6.12 -3.70
CA LYS A 401 -20.21 -6.40 -2.28
C LYS A 401 -19.58 -5.23 -1.56
N ALA A 402 -18.74 -4.45 -2.24
CA ALA A 402 -18.20 -3.21 -1.70
C ALA A 402 -19.30 -2.17 -1.47
N GLY A 403 -20.26 -2.05 -2.39
CA GLY A 403 -21.42 -1.16 -2.21
C GLY A 403 -22.30 -1.56 -1.03
N GLU A 404 -22.58 -2.87 -0.89
CA GLU A 404 -23.28 -3.43 0.27
C GLU A 404 -22.53 -3.13 1.59
N TYR A 405 -21.21 -3.30 1.59
CA TYR A 405 -20.36 -3.01 2.74
C TYR A 405 -20.36 -1.52 3.09
N ILE A 406 -20.14 -0.63 2.13
CA ILE A 406 -20.15 0.83 2.35
C ILE A 406 -21.52 1.29 2.85
N SER A 407 -22.60 0.81 2.25
CA SER A 407 -23.97 1.10 2.70
C SER A 407 -24.19 0.65 4.15
N ALA A 408 -23.75 -0.56 4.51
CA ALA A 408 -23.81 -1.04 5.88
C ALA A 408 -22.95 -0.20 6.83
N LYS A 409 -21.73 0.15 6.43
CA LYS A 409 -20.77 0.96 7.18
C LYS A 409 -21.33 2.35 7.52
N LEU A 410 -22.02 2.98 6.57
CA LEU A 410 -22.68 4.28 6.77
C LEU A 410 -23.77 4.24 7.85
N THR A 411 -24.34 3.07 8.18
CA THR A 411 -25.29 2.95 9.28
C THR A 411 -24.63 3.02 10.67
N LEU A 412 -23.32 2.76 10.77
CA LEU A 412 -22.58 2.82 12.03
C LEU A 412 -22.15 4.23 12.43
N GLY A 413 -22.13 5.20 11.51
CA GLY A 413 -21.69 6.58 11.79
C GLY A 413 -22.54 7.67 11.12
N SER A 414 -22.01 8.89 11.07
CA SER A 414 -22.67 10.05 10.45
C SER A 414 -22.13 10.24 9.03
N VAL A 415 -23.05 10.38 8.07
CA VAL A 415 -22.84 10.34 6.61
C VAL A 415 -21.64 11.17 6.09
N SER A 416 -21.25 12.24 6.76
CA SER A 416 -20.18 13.15 6.31
C SER A 416 -18.74 12.74 6.68
N GLU A 417 -18.49 11.67 7.46
CA GLU A 417 -17.14 11.37 8.01
C GLU A 417 -16.57 9.96 7.76
N ASP A 418 -17.26 9.07 7.02
CA ASP A 418 -17.00 7.61 7.17
C ASP A 418 -16.50 6.84 5.93
N GLY A 419 -16.26 7.54 4.81
CA GLY A 419 -15.54 6.96 3.68
C GLY A 419 -14.05 6.85 3.99
N THR A 420 -13.53 5.64 4.17
CA THR A 420 -12.07 5.42 4.18
C THR A 420 -11.56 5.29 2.75
N GLN A 421 -10.29 5.62 2.51
CA GLN A 421 -9.66 5.39 1.21
C GLN A 421 -9.77 3.94 0.78
N TYR A 422 -9.57 3.00 1.70
CA TYR A 422 -9.68 1.58 1.39
C TYR A 422 -11.10 1.14 1.02
N SER A 423 -12.15 1.78 1.57
CA SER A 423 -13.52 1.56 1.10
C SER A 423 -13.73 2.10 -0.32
N HIS A 424 -13.22 3.30 -0.61
CA HIS A 424 -13.25 3.86 -1.96
C HIS A 424 -12.52 2.94 -2.96
N ILE A 425 -11.32 2.49 -2.63
CA ILE A 425 -10.50 1.57 -3.44
C ILE A 425 -11.25 0.25 -3.66
N ALA A 426 -11.86 -0.31 -2.62
CA ALA A 426 -12.60 -1.56 -2.74
C ALA A 426 -13.78 -1.49 -3.71
N TYR A 427 -14.45 -0.33 -3.76
CA TYR A 427 -15.58 -0.13 -4.66
C TYR A 427 -15.16 0.24 -6.09
N TRP A 428 -14.21 1.16 -6.23
CA TRP A 428 -13.85 1.76 -7.51
C TRP A 428 -12.70 1.04 -8.20
N HIS A 429 -11.63 0.72 -7.47
CA HIS A 429 -10.35 0.34 -8.06
C HIS A 429 -10.03 -1.16 -8.00
N PHE A 430 -10.44 -1.89 -6.95
CA PHE A 430 -10.27 -3.35 -6.92
C PHE A 430 -10.98 -4.05 -8.10
N PRO A 431 -12.20 -3.68 -8.51
CA PRO A 431 -12.79 -4.21 -9.74
C PRO A 431 -11.95 -3.94 -10.99
N GLU A 432 -11.35 -2.75 -11.11
CA GLU A 432 -10.47 -2.37 -12.23
C GLU A 432 -9.18 -3.18 -12.23
N MET A 433 -8.57 -3.35 -11.05
CA MET A 433 -7.39 -4.20 -10.86
C MET A 433 -7.70 -5.66 -11.22
N VAL A 434 -8.88 -6.19 -10.87
CA VAL A 434 -9.27 -7.55 -11.29
C VAL A 434 -9.40 -7.65 -12.80
N MET A 435 -10.03 -6.67 -13.44
CA MET A 435 -10.17 -6.63 -14.89
C MET A 435 -8.82 -6.66 -15.60
N LYS A 436 -7.87 -5.84 -15.12
CA LYS A 436 -6.58 -5.67 -15.78
C LYS A 436 -5.58 -6.77 -15.43
N HIS A 437 -5.58 -7.23 -14.18
CA HIS A 437 -4.48 -8.03 -13.64
C HIS A 437 -4.89 -9.42 -13.15
N GLY A 438 -6.18 -9.75 -13.09
CA GLY A 438 -6.66 -11.05 -12.61
C GLY A 438 -6.88 -11.08 -11.11
N ASP A 439 -6.34 -12.07 -10.41
CA ASP A 439 -6.60 -12.25 -8.98
C ASP A 439 -5.82 -11.25 -8.11
N LEU A 440 -6.53 -10.54 -7.23
CA LEU A 440 -5.92 -9.58 -6.29
C LEU A 440 -4.96 -10.24 -5.30
N VAL A 441 -5.19 -11.52 -4.96
CA VAL A 441 -4.33 -12.28 -4.03
C VAL A 441 -2.91 -12.41 -4.58
N ASP A 442 -2.79 -12.58 -5.90
CA ASP A 442 -1.50 -12.72 -6.58
C ASP A 442 -0.72 -11.39 -6.57
N LEU A 443 -1.43 -10.28 -6.37
CA LEU A 443 -0.94 -8.91 -6.32
C LEU A 443 -0.75 -8.41 -4.87
N SER A 444 -0.98 -9.26 -3.87
CA SER A 444 -0.79 -8.93 -2.45
C SER A 444 0.67 -8.55 -2.13
N THR A 445 0.90 -7.70 -1.11
CA THR A 445 2.25 -7.32 -0.65
C THR A 445 2.71 -8.12 0.57
N GLN A 446 2.00 -9.20 0.94
CA GLN A 446 2.35 -10.06 2.10
C GLN A 446 3.80 -10.57 2.09
N ALA A 447 4.39 -10.76 0.90
CA ALA A 447 5.79 -11.12 0.77
C ALA A 447 6.75 -10.08 1.35
N LEU A 448 6.48 -8.79 1.09
CA LEU A 448 7.29 -7.68 1.59
C LEU A 448 7.23 -7.59 3.12
N GLU A 449 6.05 -7.79 3.71
CA GLU A 449 5.89 -7.85 5.18
C GLU A 449 6.70 -8.97 5.83
N HIS A 450 6.77 -10.13 5.19
CA HIS A 450 7.59 -11.23 5.67
C HIS A 450 9.08 -10.93 5.52
N LEU A 451 9.53 -10.28 4.42
CA LEU A 451 10.91 -9.80 4.28
C LEU A 451 11.27 -8.81 5.40
N HIS A 452 10.36 -7.90 5.75
CA HIS A 452 10.55 -7.01 6.89
C HIS A 452 10.65 -7.76 8.23
N TRP A 453 9.86 -8.82 8.41
CA TRP A 453 9.94 -9.66 9.61
C TRP A 453 11.28 -10.41 9.69
N LEU A 454 11.73 -11.03 8.60
CA LEU A 454 13.03 -11.72 8.53
C LEU A 454 14.16 -10.77 8.90
N ARG A 455 14.21 -9.58 8.30
CA ARG A 455 15.22 -8.58 8.64
C ARG A 455 15.17 -8.18 10.10
N LYS A 456 13.98 -7.88 10.65
CA LYS A 456 13.85 -7.55 12.08
C LYS A 456 14.40 -8.67 12.98
N LYS A 457 14.28 -9.93 12.56
CA LYS A 457 14.88 -11.07 13.26
C LYS A 457 16.41 -11.07 13.08
N ASP A 458 16.91 -10.94 11.86
CA ASP A 458 18.35 -10.95 11.56
C ASP A 458 19.09 -9.82 12.29
N TYR A 459 18.54 -8.60 12.31
CA TYR A 459 19.11 -7.50 13.10
C TYR A 459 19.14 -7.79 14.59
N ARG A 460 18.12 -8.46 15.14
CA ARG A 460 18.14 -8.85 16.56
C ARG A 460 19.24 -9.87 16.81
N ASP A 461 19.34 -10.88 15.95
CA ASP A 461 20.32 -11.95 16.08
C ASP A 461 21.75 -11.41 15.95
N LEU A 462 22.01 -10.51 14.99
CA LEU A 462 23.28 -9.81 14.84
C LEU A 462 23.57 -8.86 16.01
N SER A 463 22.56 -8.15 16.54
CA SER A 463 22.76 -7.23 17.68
C SER A 463 23.07 -7.94 19.00
N ASN A 464 22.70 -9.21 19.10
CA ASN A 464 22.91 -10.08 20.26
C ASN A 464 24.24 -10.86 20.21
N LYS A 465 24.90 -10.90 19.05
CA LYS A 465 26.31 -11.30 18.91
C LYS A 465 27.20 -10.14 19.35
#